data_AF-I3R7G6-F1
#
_entry.id   AF-I3R7G6-F1
#
_cell.length_a   1.000
_cell.length_b   1.000
_cell.length_c   1.000
_cell.angle_alpha   90.00
_cell.angle_beta   90.00
_cell.angle_gamma   90.00
#
_symmetry.space_group_name_H-M   'P 1'
#
loop_
_entity.id
_entity.type
_entity.pdbx_description
1 polymer ?
#
loop_
_entity_poly.entity_id
_entity_poly.type
_entity_poly.pdbx_seq_one_letter_code
_entity_poly.pdbx_strand_id
1 'polypeptide(L)'
;MQRRGLETGLAAGLLFATLGVVAWATGRAFIFPSLGPSAFVLAFERRGAQPRPSRVVVGHLVGAVVGFLSYALVASGVTLTASPPPVSVDGLRLVTSGVVSVAATSWGMVKTDAVHPPACATTLIVSLGLLSTAVDVGIIVVSVVALVAVHRGVESAVGGVNVR
;
A
#
# COMPACT_ATOMS: atom_id res chain seq x y z
N MET A 1 -10.64 4.66 -26.21
CA MET A 1 -10.59 3.96 -24.90
C MET A 1 -9.44 2.95 -24.80
N GLN A 2 -9.16 2.13 -25.82
CA GLN A 2 -8.04 1.16 -25.82
C GLN A 2 -6.66 1.77 -25.55
N ARG A 3 -6.28 2.87 -26.22
CA ARG A 3 -4.98 3.53 -26.01
C ARG A 3 -4.77 4.02 -24.57
N ARG A 4 -5.83 4.56 -23.93
CA ARG A 4 -5.80 5.01 -22.53
C ARG A 4 -5.62 3.83 -21.55
N GLY A 5 -6.29 2.71 -21.82
CA GLY A 5 -6.12 1.48 -21.03
C GLY A 5 -4.69 0.93 -21.13
N LEU A 6 -4.14 0.88 -22.35
CA LEU A 6 -2.78 0.42 -22.60
C LEU A 6 -1.74 1.30 -21.88
N GLU A 7 -1.83 2.63 -22.01
CA GLU A 7 -0.91 3.56 -21.36
C GLU A 7 -0.96 3.46 -19.82
N THR A 8 -2.17 3.34 -19.25
CA THR A 8 -2.34 3.16 -17.80
C THR A 8 -1.73 1.83 -17.34
N GLY A 9 -1.99 0.74 -18.07
CA GLY A 9 -1.44 -0.58 -17.76
C GLY A 9 0.08 -0.62 -17.83
N LEU A 10 0.68 -0.04 -18.88
CA LEU A 10 2.13 0.04 -19.04
C LEU A 10 2.77 0.91 -17.95
N ALA A 11 2.18 2.06 -17.62
CA ALA A 11 2.69 2.92 -16.56
C ALA A 11 2.61 2.24 -15.18
N ALA A 12 1.47 1.63 -14.85
CA ALA A 12 1.32 0.89 -13.59
C ALA A 12 2.29 -0.30 -13.53
N GLY A 13 2.44 -1.04 -14.62
CA GLY A 13 3.38 -2.15 -14.74
C GLY A 13 4.83 -1.71 -14.56
N LEU A 14 5.24 -0.61 -15.19
CA LEU A 14 6.59 -0.05 -15.03
C LEU A 14 6.86 0.35 -13.57
N LEU A 15 5.91 1.07 -12.96
CA LEU A 15 6.02 1.46 -11.55
C LEU A 15 6.18 0.25 -10.64
N PHE A 16 5.33 -0.77 -10.82
CA PHE A 16 5.37 -1.98 -10.01
C PHE A 16 6.63 -2.82 -10.25
N ALA A 17 7.12 -2.90 -11.49
CA ALA A 17 8.33 -3.61 -11.86
C ALA A 17 9.57 -3.05 -11.14
N THR A 18 9.66 -1.73 -10.93
CA THR A 18 10.79 -1.15 -10.18
C THR A 18 10.88 -1.71 -8.75
N LEU A 19 9.75 -1.86 -8.06
CA LEU A 19 9.70 -2.48 -6.74
C LEU A 19 9.94 -3.99 -6.81
N GLY A 20 9.45 -4.65 -7.87
CA GLY A 20 9.71 -6.06 -8.12
C GLY A 20 11.20 -6.38 -8.26
N VAL A 21 11.97 -5.52 -8.92
CA VAL A 21 13.44 -5.66 -9.01
C VAL A 21 14.09 -5.55 -7.63
N VAL A 22 13.67 -4.59 -6.80
CA VAL A 22 14.20 -4.45 -5.43
C VAL A 22 13.83 -5.65 -4.57
N ALA A 23 12.59 -6.13 -4.66
CA ALA A 23 12.13 -7.32 -3.95
C ALA A 23 12.96 -8.55 -4.35
N TRP A 24 13.16 -8.76 -5.66
CA TRP A 24 13.96 -9.86 -6.18
C TRP A 24 15.42 -9.80 -5.73
N ALA A 25 16.04 -8.61 -5.77
CA ALA A 25 17.44 -8.43 -5.40
C ALA A 25 17.70 -8.55 -3.88
N THR A 26 16.73 -8.17 -3.04
CA THR A 26 16.91 -8.10 -1.57
C THR A 26 16.24 -9.24 -0.80
N GLY A 27 15.32 -9.97 -1.42
CA GLY A 27 14.47 -10.95 -0.74
C GLY A 27 13.45 -10.34 0.24
N ARG A 28 13.32 -9.01 0.29
CA ARG A 28 12.38 -8.31 1.16
C ARG A 28 11.06 -8.04 0.44
N ALA A 29 9.98 -7.92 1.20
CA ALA A 29 8.62 -7.70 0.69
C ALA A 29 8.39 -6.26 0.18
N PHE A 30 9.17 -5.80 -0.80
CA PHE A 30 8.95 -4.52 -1.50
C PHE A 30 7.75 -4.57 -2.46
N ILE A 31 7.24 -5.77 -2.73
CA ILE A 31 5.98 -6.01 -3.42
C ILE A 31 4.96 -6.57 -2.43
N PHE A 32 3.82 -5.90 -2.30
CA PHE A 32 2.71 -6.37 -1.49
C PHE A 32 1.38 -5.94 -2.12
N PRO A 33 0.26 -6.65 -1.85
CA PRO A 33 -0.96 -6.53 -2.64
C PRO A 33 -1.51 -5.11 -2.82
N SER A 34 -1.36 -4.24 -1.82
CA SER A 34 -1.90 -2.87 -1.88
C SER A 34 -1.13 -1.93 -2.82
N LEU A 35 0.11 -2.25 -3.19
CA LEU A 35 0.92 -1.44 -4.10
C LEU A 35 0.44 -1.52 -5.55
N GLY A 36 -0.17 -2.63 -5.97
CA GLY A 36 -0.71 -2.78 -7.33
C GLY A 36 -1.80 -1.75 -7.64
N PRO A 37 -2.89 -1.70 -6.85
CA PRO A 37 -3.91 -0.66 -6.96
C PRO A 37 -3.35 0.76 -6.75
N SER A 38 -2.32 0.92 -5.90
CA SER A 38 -1.67 2.23 -5.72
C SER A 38 -0.95 2.70 -6.99
N ALA A 39 -0.22 1.79 -7.66
CA ALA A 39 0.42 2.06 -8.94
C ALA A 39 -0.61 2.35 -10.03
N PHE A 40 -1.75 1.64 -10.02
CA PHE A 40 -2.87 1.90 -10.92
C PHE A 40 -3.47 3.29 -10.70
N VAL A 41 -3.78 3.68 -9.46
CA VAL A 41 -4.30 5.02 -9.13
C VAL A 41 -3.35 6.10 -9.61
N LEU A 42 -2.06 5.98 -9.27
CA LEU A 42 -1.03 6.90 -9.74
C LEU A 42 -0.97 6.97 -11.27
N ALA A 43 -0.98 5.82 -11.97
CA ALA A 43 -0.93 5.78 -13.43
C ALA A 43 -2.19 6.36 -14.09
N PHE A 44 -3.36 6.16 -13.49
CA PHE A 44 -4.65 6.58 -14.04
C PHE A 44 -4.91 8.08 -13.83
N GLU A 45 -4.49 8.63 -12.68
CA GLU A 45 -4.69 10.04 -12.32
C GLU A 45 -3.71 11.01 -13.02
N ARG A 46 -2.67 10.50 -13.70
CA ARG A 46 -1.65 11.28 -14.46
C ARG A 46 -2.18 12.34 -15.43
N ARG A 47 -3.46 12.33 -15.79
CA ARG A 47 -4.05 13.23 -16.79
C ARG A 47 -5.31 13.96 -16.32
N GLY A 48 -5.59 13.99 -15.00
CA GLY A 48 -6.74 14.66 -14.40
C GLY A 48 -6.38 15.76 -13.37
N ALA A 49 -7.35 16.15 -12.54
CA ALA A 49 -7.15 17.13 -11.45
C ALA A 49 -5.95 16.73 -10.58
N GLN A 50 -5.13 17.73 -10.27
CA GLN A 50 -3.82 17.65 -9.59
C GLN A 50 -3.68 16.41 -8.69
N PRO A 51 -3.04 15.32 -9.17
CA PRO A 51 -2.82 14.15 -8.36
C PRO A 51 -2.07 14.59 -7.10
N ARG A 52 -2.48 14.05 -5.95
CA ARG A 52 -1.77 14.26 -4.69
C ARG A 52 -1.06 12.96 -4.31
N PRO A 53 0.10 12.64 -4.92
CA PRO A 53 0.89 11.47 -4.52
C PRO A 53 1.21 11.41 -3.02
N SER A 54 1.18 12.55 -2.33
CA SER A 54 1.27 12.62 -0.88
C SER A 54 0.16 11.84 -0.16
N ARG A 55 -1.06 11.76 -0.72
CA ARG A 55 -2.16 10.95 -0.16
C ARG A 55 -1.84 9.46 -0.18
N VAL A 56 -1.13 8.98 -1.20
CA VAL A 56 -0.66 7.58 -1.26
C VAL A 56 0.29 7.30 -0.11
N VAL A 57 1.27 8.17 0.11
CA VAL A 57 2.25 8.03 1.20
C VAL A 57 1.58 8.10 2.56
N VAL A 58 0.79 9.14 2.82
CA VAL A 58 0.15 9.37 4.13
C VAL A 58 -0.90 8.29 4.41
N GLY A 59 -1.71 7.91 3.42
CA GLY A 59 -2.70 6.85 3.57
C GLY A 59 -2.06 5.53 3.98
N HIS A 60 -1.00 5.11 3.29
CA HIS A 60 -0.26 3.88 3.63
C HIS A 60 0.46 3.99 4.97
N LEU A 61 1.01 5.15 5.32
CA LEU A 61 1.64 5.36 6.62
C LEU A 61 0.62 5.21 7.76
N VAL A 62 -0.56 5.83 7.62
CA VAL A 62 -1.67 5.65 8.57
C VAL A 62 -2.05 4.17 8.65
N GLY A 63 -2.25 3.51 7.50
CA GLY A 63 -2.62 2.10 7.46
C GLY A 63 -1.60 1.17 8.11
N ALA A 64 -0.31 1.37 7.83
CA ALA A 64 0.76 0.56 8.40
C ALA A 64 0.88 0.74 9.92
N VAL A 65 0.83 1.99 10.40
CA VAL A 65 0.91 2.29 11.85
C VAL A 65 -0.31 1.74 12.58
N VAL A 66 -1.51 2.01 12.09
CA VAL A 66 -2.76 1.54 12.73
C VAL A 66 -2.83 0.01 12.70
N GLY A 67 -2.49 -0.62 11.57
CA GLY A 67 -2.43 -2.07 11.45
C GLY A 67 -1.42 -2.69 12.43
N PHE A 68 -0.23 -2.09 12.55
CA PHE A 68 0.82 -2.56 13.46
C PHE A 68 0.40 -2.46 14.92
N LEU A 69 -0.17 -1.33 15.32
CA LEU A 69 -0.64 -1.12 16.69
C LEU A 69 -1.77 -2.10 17.04
N SER A 70 -2.73 -2.29 16.14
CA SER A 70 -3.81 -3.25 16.35
C SER A 70 -3.29 -4.68 16.47
N TYR A 71 -2.37 -5.08 15.59
CA TYR A 71 -1.73 -6.39 15.65
C TYR A 71 -1.00 -6.62 16.98
N ALA A 72 -0.13 -5.67 17.35
CA ALA A 72 0.68 -5.77 18.56
C ALA A 72 -0.19 -5.91 19.82
N LEU A 73 -1.31 -5.20 19.88
CA LEU A 73 -2.22 -5.20 21.03
C LEU A 73 -3.16 -6.42 21.07
N VAL A 74 -3.59 -6.94 19.93
CA VAL A 74 -4.69 -7.93 19.86
C VAL A 74 -4.24 -9.31 19.36
N ALA A 75 -3.42 -9.35 18.33
CA ALA A 75 -3.14 -10.56 17.55
C ALA A 75 -1.66 -10.97 17.54
N SER A 76 -0.84 -10.40 18.42
CA SER A 76 0.59 -10.72 18.53
C SER A 76 0.86 -12.23 18.64
N GLY A 77 1.76 -12.71 17.78
CA GLY A 77 2.13 -14.13 17.70
C GLY A 77 1.19 -15.00 16.84
N VAL A 78 0.14 -14.43 16.25
CA VAL A 78 -0.78 -15.14 15.35
C VAL A 78 -0.64 -14.58 13.94
N THR A 79 -0.53 -15.42 12.92
CA THR A 79 -0.39 -14.93 11.53
C THR A 79 -1.32 -15.67 10.61
N LEU A 80 -1.98 -14.95 9.69
CA LEU A 80 -2.86 -15.53 8.68
C LEU A 80 -2.09 -16.13 7.50
N THR A 81 -1.18 -17.08 7.76
CA THR A 81 -0.54 -17.90 6.71
C THR A 81 -1.37 -19.13 6.34
N ALA A 82 -2.23 -19.58 7.24
CA ALA A 82 -3.20 -20.63 7.04
C ALA A 82 -4.54 -20.23 7.68
N SER A 83 -5.62 -20.85 7.22
CA SER A 83 -6.94 -20.62 7.81
C SER A 83 -6.97 -21.16 9.24
N PRO A 84 -7.29 -20.33 10.26
CA PRO A 84 -7.46 -20.81 11.61
C PRO A 84 -8.70 -21.70 11.71
N PRO A 85 -8.76 -22.65 12.67
CA PRO A 85 -9.94 -23.47 12.87
C PRO A 85 -11.19 -22.62 13.11
N PRO A 86 -12.39 -23.09 12.68
CA PRO A 86 -13.64 -22.40 12.96
C PRO A 86 -13.81 -22.12 14.45
N VAL A 87 -14.25 -20.90 14.79
CA VAL A 87 -14.54 -20.48 16.18
C VAL A 87 -13.33 -20.60 17.13
N SER A 88 -12.11 -20.49 16.60
CA SER A 88 -10.89 -20.49 17.42
C SER A 88 -10.58 -19.12 18.02
N VAL A 89 -9.85 -19.11 19.14
CA VAL A 89 -9.35 -17.89 19.79
C VAL A 89 -8.42 -17.11 18.86
N ASP A 90 -7.51 -17.80 18.17
CA ASP A 90 -6.59 -17.16 17.21
C ASP A 90 -7.31 -16.54 16.03
N GLY A 91 -8.34 -17.22 15.50
CA GLY A 91 -9.23 -16.65 14.49
C GLY A 91 -9.94 -15.40 14.98
N LEU A 92 -10.47 -15.42 16.21
CA LEU A 92 -11.11 -14.25 16.82
C LEU A 92 -10.13 -13.09 16.98
N ARG A 93 -8.89 -13.33 17.44
CA ARG A 93 -7.84 -12.31 17.58
C ARG A 93 -7.52 -11.65 16.24
N LEU A 94 -7.33 -12.43 15.18
CA LEU A 94 -7.08 -11.90 13.83
C LEU A 94 -8.26 -11.07 13.30
N VAL A 95 -9.49 -11.56 13.47
CA VAL A 95 -10.70 -10.84 13.06
C VAL A 95 -10.85 -9.52 13.81
N THR A 96 -10.71 -9.54 15.14
CA THR A 96 -10.76 -8.32 15.96
C THR A 96 -9.68 -7.32 15.54
N SER A 97 -8.44 -7.78 15.34
CA SER A 97 -7.35 -6.92 14.86
C SER A 97 -7.65 -6.32 13.48
N GLY A 98 -8.14 -7.11 12.53
CA GLY A 98 -8.49 -6.64 11.20
C GLY A 98 -9.64 -5.62 11.20
N VAL A 99 -10.72 -5.90 11.93
CA VAL A 99 -11.90 -5.01 11.97
C VAL A 99 -11.57 -3.67 12.64
N VAL A 100 -10.92 -3.70 13.81
CA VAL A 100 -10.56 -2.49 14.56
C VAL A 100 -9.58 -1.63 13.75
N SER A 101 -8.55 -2.24 13.17
CA SER A 101 -7.56 -1.51 12.39
C SER A 101 -8.15 -0.88 11.13
N VAL A 102 -8.98 -1.58 10.36
CA VAL A 102 -9.59 -1.00 9.15
C VAL A 102 -10.51 0.17 9.47
N ALA A 103 -11.31 0.08 10.54
CA ALA A 103 -12.15 1.18 10.99
C ALA A 103 -11.31 2.41 11.38
N ALA A 104 -10.25 2.19 12.17
CA ALA A 104 -9.34 3.24 12.60
C ALA A 104 -8.54 3.85 11.45
N THR A 105 -8.04 3.05 10.50
CA THR A 105 -7.36 3.55 9.29
C THR A 105 -8.29 4.39 8.44
N SER A 106 -9.51 3.91 8.20
CA SER A 106 -10.48 4.62 7.37
C SER A 106 -10.80 6.00 7.96
N TRP A 107 -11.04 6.05 9.28
CA TRP A 107 -11.21 7.30 10.00
C TRP A 107 -9.96 8.19 9.95
N GLY A 108 -8.77 7.60 10.16
CA GLY A 108 -7.48 8.29 10.10
C GLY A 108 -7.24 8.96 8.76
N MET A 109 -7.46 8.25 7.65
CA MET A 109 -7.31 8.80 6.30
C MET A 109 -8.26 9.97 6.03
N VAL A 110 -9.51 9.89 6.47
CA VAL A 110 -10.47 11.01 6.35
C VAL A 110 -9.98 12.21 7.16
N LYS A 111 -9.53 11.99 8.40
CA LYS A 111 -9.03 13.04 9.29
C LYS A 111 -7.78 13.73 8.73
N THR A 112 -6.92 13.01 8.02
CA THR A 112 -5.68 13.55 7.45
C THR A 112 -5.82 14.01 5.98
N ASP A 113 -7.03 14.06 5.42
CA ASP A 113 -7.27 14.32 3.98
C ASP A 113 -6.41 13.43 3.04
N ALA A 114 -6.17 12.19 3.47
CA ALA A 114 -5.29 11.24 2.80
C ALA A 114 -6.04 9.97 2.37
N VAL A 115 -7.27 10.14 1.88
CA VAL A 115 -8.08 9.03 1.39
C VAL A 115 -7.38 8.37 0.21
N HIS A 116 -6.86 7.17 0.47
CA HIS A 116 -6.24 6.29 -0.50
C HIS A 116 -6.74 4.87 -0.22
N PRO A 117 -7.84 4.42 -0.85
CA PRO A 117 -8.48 3.14 -0.53
C PRO A 117 -7.54 1.92 -0.48
N PRO A 118 -6.48 1.82 -1.32
CA PRO A 118 -5.51 0.72 -1.20
C PRO A 118 -4.79 0.64 0.16
N ALA A 119 -4.71 1.73 0.94
CA ALA A 119 -4.12 1.71 2.27
C ALA A 119 -4.90 0.84 3.29
N CYS A 120 -6.19 0.60 3.06
CA CYS A 120 -6.94 -0.37 3.87
C CYS A 120 -6.39 -1.79 3.67
N ALA A 121 -5.91 -2.14 2.47
CA ALA A 121 -5.24 -3.41 2.25
C ALA A 121 -3.88 -3.48 2.96
N THR A 122 -3.10 -2.39 2.98
CA THR A 122 -1.87 -2.31 3.82
C THR A 122 -2.18 -2.53 5.29
N THR A 123 -3.25 -1.92 5.77
CA THR A 123 -3.72 -2.11 7.15
C THR A 123 -3.95 -3.59 7.44
N LEU A 124 -4.70 -4.29 6.57
CA LEU A 124 -4.98 -5.72 6.75
C LEU A 124 -3.73 -6.60 6.64
N ILE A 125 -2.81 -6.29 5.72
CA ILE A 125 -1.54 -7.01 5.60
C ILE A 125 -0.78 -6.97 6.93
N VAL A 126 -0.71 -5.81 7.57
CA VAL A 126 -0.01 -5.64 8.85
C VAL A 126 -0.85 -6.22 10.01
N SER A 127 -2.14 -5.91 10.07
CA SER A 127 -3.02 -6.27 11.20
C SER A 127 -3.31 -7.77 11.31
N LEU A 128 -3.16 -8.51 10.21
CA LEU A 128 -3.31 -9.97 10.13
C LEU A 128 -1.98 -10.73 10.27
N GLY A 129 -0.89 -10.01 10.60
CA GLY A 129 0.40 -10.60 10.93
C GLY A 129 1.36 -10.80 9.76
N LEU A 130 0.97 -10.54 8.51
CA LEU A 130 1.78 -10.90 7.33
C LEU A 130 3.05 -10.07 7.18
N LEU A 131 2.99 -8.77 7.49
CA LEU A 131 4.13 -7.83 7.51
C LEU A 131 4.05 -6.99 8.77
N SER A 132 4.24 -7.64 9.92
CA SER A 132 3.85 -7.13 11.23
C SER A 132 5.01 -6.80 12.17
N THR A 133 6.26 -6.89 11.70
CA THR A 133 7.41 -6.41 12.47
C THR A 133 7.69 -4.93 12.20
N ALA A 134 8.42 -4.26 13.10
CA ALA A 134 8.83 -2.88 12.90
C ALA A 134 9.67 -2.69 11.62
N VAL A 135 10.48 -3.70 11.27
CA VAL A 135 11.28 -3.72 10.04
C VAL A 135 10.36 -3.81 8.81
N ASP A 136 9.32 -4.64 8.85
CA ASP A 136 8.37 -4.76 7.75
C ASP A 136 7.58 -3.46 7.53
N VAL A 137 7.15 -2.81 8.62
CA VAL A 137 6.52 -1.47 8.55
C VAL A 137 7.46 -0.46 7.90
N GLY A 138 8.76 -0.49 8.25
CA GLY A 138 9.77 0.32 7.59
C GLY A 138 9.87 0.04 6.09
N ILE A 139 9.89 -1.24 5.69
CA ILE A 139 9.91 -1.66 4.27
C ILE A 139 8.66 -1.16 3.54
N ILE A 140 7.48 -1.27 4.15
CA ILE A 140 6.22 -0.77 3.57
C ILE A 140 6.34 0.71 3.24
N VAL A 141 6.77 1.53 4.22
CA VAL A 141 6.92 2.98 4.04
C VAL A 141 7.93 3.29 2.93
N VAL A 142 9.11 2.65 2.95
CA VAL A 142 10.14 2.85 1.92
C VAL A 142 9.63 2.46 0.54
N SER A 143 8.89 1.34 0.42
CA SER A 143 8.33 0.87 -0.85
C SER A 143 7.31 1.85 -1.42
N VAL A 144 6.45 2.40 -0.58
CA VAL A 144 5.45 3.40 -0.98
C VAL A 144 6.11 4.71 -1.41
N VAL A 145 7.12 5.17 -0.67
CA VAL A 145 7.89 6.36 -1.02
C VAL A 145 8.62 6.15 -2.35
N ALA A 146 9.25 4.99 -2.54
CA ALA A 146 9.91 4.63 -3.79
C ALA A 146 8.93 4.61 -4.97
N LEU A 147 7.74 4.01 -4.80
CA LEU A 147 6.68 4.00 -5.82
C LEU A 147 6.34 5.42 -6.28
N VAL A 148 6.08 6.31 -5.31
CA VAL A 148 5.73 7.71 -5.56
C VAL A 148 6.90 8.47 -6.20
N ALA A 149 8.13 8.23 -5.75
CA ALA A 149 9.32 8.85 -6.31
C ALA A 149 9.53 8.47 -7.78
N VAL A 150 9.43 7.18 -8.13
CA VAL A 150 9.51 6.70 -9.52
C VAL A 150 8.40 7.34 -10.36
N HIS A 151 7.18 7.38 -9.83
CA HIS A 151 6.07 8.04 -10.51
C HIS A 151 6.37 9.51 -10.84
N ARG A 152 6.81 10.30 -9.86
CA ARG A 152 7.17 11.72 -10.08
C ARG A 152 8.34 11.89 -11.05
N GLY A 153 9.32 10.98 -11.02
CA GLY A 153 10.43 10.97 -11.96
C GLY A 153 9.97 10.77 -13.41
N VAL A 154 9.09 9.78 -13.64
CA VAL A 154 8.53 9.54 -14.98
C VAL A 154 7.63 10.69 -15.43
N GLU A 155 6.84 11.32 -14.54
CA GLU A 155 6.06 12.51 -14.91
C GLU A 155 6.96 13.68 -15.34
N SER A 156 8.05 13.91 -14.60
CA SER A 156 8.99 14.99 -14.90
C SER A 156 9.70 14.77 -16.25
N ALA A 157 10.08 13.52 -16.55
CA ALA A 157 10.70 13.16 -17.83
C ALA A 157 9.74 13.35 -19.01
N VAL A 158 8.45 13.02 -18.86
CA VAL A 158 7.46 13.17 -19.94
C VAL A 158 6.98 14.62 -20.08
N GLY A 159 6.82 15.35 -18.97
CA GLY A 159 6.45 16.76 -18.99
C GLY A 159 7.53 17.66 -19.59
N GLY A 160 8.80 17.35 -19.37
CA GLY A 160 9.93 18.05 -19.98
C GLY A 160 10.09 17.81 -21.49
N VAL A 161 9.51 16.73 -22.03
CA VAL A 161 9.51 16.43 -23.48
C VAL A 161 8.49 17.27 -24.25
N ASN A 162 7.47 17.81 -23.57
CA ASN A 162 6.39 18.56 -24.22
C ASN A 162 6.61 20.09 -24.23
N VAL A 163 7.77 20.55 -23.76
CA VAL A 163 8.17 21.99 -23.66
C VAL A 163 9.40 22.30 -24.53
N ARG A 164 9.73 21.43 -25.49
CA ARG A 164 10.74 21.68 -26.52
C ARG A 164 10.14 21.48 -27.90
#